data_AF-A0A9D1V7I4-F1
#
_entry.id   AF-A0A9D1V7I4-F1
#
_cell.length_a   1.000
_cell.length_b   1.000
_cell.length_c   1.000
_cell.angle_alpha   90.00
_cell.angle_beta   90.00
_cell.angle_gamma   90.00
#
_symmetry.space_group_name_H-M   'P 1'
#
loop_
_entity.id
_entity.type
_entity.pdbx_description
1 polymer ?
#
loop_
_entity_poly.entity_id
_entity_poly.type
_entity_poly.pdbx_seq_one_letter_code
_entity_poly.pdbx_strand_id
1 'polypeptide(L)'
;MKRFTTKMLCRAGVIAALYTVLTWPLGSLAFGAIGFQIRPAEALTMLPFFFPESIPALFVGCFLANLLLGYSVWDMTLGPLASLAAAILTWLTGKLIKNTPVKLIVGGLFPVLINAFVVPLIFILTGSTTAGYWFYFASLTLTQAVWVYGLGVPLYFAVRSLRRRGVSVFLDNTTGEQLEKNALSEHKN
;
A
#
# COMPACT_ATOMS: atom_id res chain seq x y z
N MET A 1 -24.51 6.33 4.38
CA MET A 1 -23.11 6.84 4.38
C MET A 1 -22.40 6.31 5.63
N LYS A 2 -21.39 5.43 5.50
CA LYS A 2 -20.56 5.02 6.66
C LYS A 2 -19.80 6.27 7.12
N ARG A 3 -20.14 6.82 8.29
CA ARG A 3 -19.45 7.99 8.84
C ARG A 3 -17.98 7.64 9.08
N PHE A 4 -17.05 8.46 8.59
CA PHE A 4 -15.65 8.37 8.99
C PHE A 4 -15.59 8.60 10.49
N THR A 5 -15.21 7.55 11.22
CA THR A 5 -15.02 7.63 12.67
C THR A 5 -13.66 8.26 12.94
N THR A 6 -13.51 9.03 14.03
CA THR A 6 -12.23 9.64 14.44
C THR A 6 -11.08 8.64 14.42
N LYS A 7 -11.34 7.40 14.85
CA LYS A 7 -10.41 6.28 14.81
C LYS A 7 -9.89 5.95 13.39
N MET A 8 -10.75 5.99 12.38
CA MET A 8 -10.35 5.76 10.99
C MET A 8 -9.45 6.89 10.48
N LEU A 9 -9.77 8.14 10.86
CA LEU A 9 -8.94 9.29 10.51
C LEU A 9 -7.56 9.22 11.15
N CYS A 10 -7.48 8.87 12.44
CA CYS A 10 -6.20 8.64 13.13
C CYS A 10 -5.41 7.51 12.46
N ARG A 11 -6.05 6.39 12.14
CA ARG A 11 -5.41 5.25 11.45
C ARG A 11 -4.87 5.65 10.08
N ALA A 12 -5.64 6.41 9.30
CA ALA A 12 -5.20 6.94 8.02
C ALA A 12 -3.98 7.87 8.19
N GLY A 13 -4.00 8.77 9.17
CA GLY A 13 -2.87 9.65 9.49
C GLY A 13 -1.60 8.87 9.85
N VAL A 14 -1.71 7.84 10.67
CA VAL A 14 -0.58 6.97 11.04
C VAL A 14 -0.03 6.22 9.83
N ILE A 15 -0.90 5.68 8.95
CA ILE A 15 -0.46 4.98 7.73
C ILE A 15 0.28 5.94 6.78
N ALA A 16 -0.25 7.16 6.59
CA ALA A 16 0.39 8.17 5.77
C ALA A 16 1.76 8.56 6.34
N ALA A 17 1.85 8.80 7.66
CA ALA A 17 3.10 9.11 8.34
C ALA A 17 4.13 7.97 8.22
N LEU A 18 3.70 6.71 8.39
CA LEU A 18 4.55 5.54 8.21
C LEU A 18 5.08 5.45 6.78
N TYR A 19 4.22 5.66 5.77
CA TYR A 19 4.65 5.67 4.38
C TYR A 19 5.74 6.74 4.15
N THR A 20 5.49 7.96 4.63
CA THR A 20 6.44 9.07 4.49
C THR A 20 7.77 8.79 5.18
N VAL A 21 7.75 8.33 6.43
CA VAL A 21 8.97 8.05 7.22
C VAL A 21 9.74 6.84 6.69
N LEU A 22 9.07 5.87 6.07
CA LEU A 22 9.74 4.76 5.41
C LEU A 22 10.36 5.15 4.07
N THR A 23 9.93 6.27 3.46
CA THR A 23 10.37 6.68 2.12
C THR A 23 11.38 7.82 2.17
N TRP A 24 11.13 8.86 2.98
CA TRP A 24 12.01 10.03 3.09
C TRP A 24 13.48 9.66 3.34
N PRO A 25 13.85 8.95 4.42
CA PRO A 25 15.27 8.80 4.79
C PRO A 25 16.06 8.00 3.76
N LEU A 26 15.38 7.25 2.89
CA LEU A 26 16.01 6.47 1.84
C LEU A 26 16.42 7.33 0.64
N GLY A 27 15.78 8.48 0.41
CA GLY A 27 16.16 9.43 -0.65
C GLY A 27 16.47 8.75 -1.99
N SER A 28 17.69 8.94 -2.49
CA SER A 28 18.18 8.36 -3.75
C SER A 28 18.31 6.83 -3.75
N LEU A 29 18.43 6.18 -2.57
CA LEU A 29 18.43 4.71 -2.46
C LEU A 29 17.05 4.11 -2.79
N ALA A 30 15.98 4.90 -2.65
CA ALA A 30 14.64 4.47 -3.03
C ALA A 30 14.47 4.35 -4.56
N PHE A 31 15.40 4.87 -5.36
CA PHE A 31 15.35 4.87 -6.83
C PHE A 31 16.51 4.10 -7.48
N GLY A 32 17.48 3.65 -6.68
CA GLY A 32 18.46 2.63 -7.02
C GLY A 32 19.49 3.05 -8.08
N ALA A 33 20.70 3.40 -7.65
CA ALA A 33 21.83 3.66 -8.56
C ALA A 33 22.33 2.40 -9.30
N ILE A 34 21.96 1.19 -8.84
CA ILE A 34 22.44 -0.11 -9.35
C ILE A 34 21.25 -1.03 -9.74
N GLY A 35 20.06 -0.46 -9.98
CA GLY A 35 18.87 -1.24 -10.38
C GLY A 35 18.17 -2.00 -9.24
N PHE A 36 18.62 -1.89 -7.99
CA PHE A 36 17.86 -2.32 -6.81
C PHE A 36 17.35 -1.10 -6.03
N GLN A 37 16.03 -1.00 -5.88
CA GLN A 37 15.34 0.11 -5.22
C GLN A 37 14.84 -0.31 -3.84
N ILE A 38 15.16 0.46 -2.81
CA ILE A 38 14.73 0.16 -1.44
C ILE A 38 13.45 0.94 -1.14
N ARG A 39 12.29 0.25 -1.13
CA ARG A 39 10.97 0.87 -0.96
C ARG A 39 10.09 0.06 0.02
N PRO A 40 10.45 -0.01 1.32
CA PRO A 40 9.69 -0.77 2.30
C PRO A 40 8.26 -0.22 2.49
N ALA A 41 8.03 1.06 2.17
CA ALA A 41 6.71 1.69 2.22
C ALA A 41 5.68 1.00 1.31
N GLU A 42 6.11 0.36 0.21
CA GLU A 42 5.20 -0.37 -0.70
C GLU A 42 4.55 -1.58 -0.02
N ALA A 43 5.11 -2.10 1.08
CA ALA A 43 4.46 -3.15 1.87
C ALA A 43 3.10 -2.69 2.43
N LEU A 44 2.94 -1.39 2.70
CA LEU A 44 1.70 -0.80 3.21
C LEU A 44 0.55 -0.87 2.19
N THR A 45 0.83 -1.12 0.91
CA THR A 45 -0.18 -1.31 -0.15
C THR A 45 -1.05 -2.55 0.05
N MET A 46 -0.72 -3.43 1.01
CA MET A 46 -1.55 -4.56 1.44
C MET A 46 -2.62 -4.17 2.48
N LEU A 47 -2.48 -3.03 3.16
CA LEU A 47 -3.44 -2.55 4.16
C LEU A 47 -4.86 -2.24 3.63
N PRO A 48 -5.06 -1.84 2.35
CA PRO A 48 -6.39 -1.71 1.74
C PRO A 48 -7.23 -2.98 1.83
N PHE A 49 -6.64 -4.17 2.00
CA PHE A 49 -7.42 -5.38 2.25
C PHE A 49 -8.20 -5.38 3.57
N PHE A 50 -7.78 -4.56 4.53
CA PHE A 50 -8.38 -4.48 5.85
C PHE A 50 -9.09 -3.16 6.08
N PHE A 51 -8.49 -2.05 5.61
CA PHE A 51 -8.85 -0.69 6.00
C PHE A 51 -9.11 0.17 4.75
N PRO A 52 -10.36 0.51 4.43
CA PRO A 52 -10.65 1.33 3.24
C PRO A 52 -10.02 2.73 3.33
N GLU A 53 -9.80 3.27 4.53
CA GLU A 53 -9.12 4.55 4.72
C GLU A 53 -7.63 4.53 4.41
N SER A 54 -7.02 3.35 4.26
CA SER A 54 -5.62 3.25 3.86
C SER A 54 -5.42 3.67 2.40
N ILE A 55 -6.46 3.63 1.56
CA ILE A 55 -6.42 4.08 0.16
C ILE A 55 -6.01 5.57 0.08
N PRO A 56 -6.76 6.52 0.68
CA PRO A 56 -6.34 7.92 0.69
C PRO A 56 -5.07 8.16 1.53
N ALA A 57 -4.81 7.33 2.56
CA ALA A 57 -3.60 7.46 3.36
C ALA A 57 -2.31 7.18 2.56
N LEU A 58 -2.32 6.13 1.72
CA LEU A 58 -1.19 5.79 0.85
C LEU A 58 -0.93 6.88 -0.19
N PHE A 59 -1.99 7.46 -0.76
CA PHE A 59 -1.88 8.61 -1.66
C PHE A 59 -1.21 9.80 -0.97
N VAL A 60 -1.73 10.21 0.20
CA VAL A 60 -1.18 11.35 0.95
C VAL A 60 0.25 11.08 1.41
N GLY A 61 0.54 9.87 1.89
CA GLY A 61 1.89 9.47 2.29
C GLY A 61 2.89 9.53 1.14
N CYS A 62 2.50 9.02 -0.04
CA CYS A 62 3.33 9.08 -1.24
C CYS A 62 3.55 10.53 -1.70
N PHE A 63 2.49 11.34 -1.71
CA PHE A 63 2.59 12.75 -2.07
C PHE A 63 3.53 13.51 -1.12
N LEU A 64 3.38 13.31 0.19
CA LEU A 64 4.23 13.94 1.20
C LEU A 64 5.68 13.47 1.05
N ALA A 65 5.95 12.18 0.88
CA ALA A 65 7.30 11.67 0.67
C ALA A 65 7.98 12.37 -0.53
N ASN A 66 7.27 12.50 -1.65
CA ASN A 66 7.80 13.12 -2.86
C ASN A 66 8.01 14.64 -2.70
N LEU A 67 7.08 15.33 -2.03
CA LEU A 67 7.20 16.77 -1.72
C LEU A 67 8.46 17.05 -0.90
N LEU A 68 8.70 16.21 0.10
CA LEU A 68 9.76 16.38 1.07
C LEU A 68 11.14 16.05 0.51
N LEU A 69 11.20 15.12 -0.45
CA LEU A 69 12.40 14.78 -1.21
C LEU A 69 12.71 15.78 -2.33
N GLY A 70 11.82 16.74 -2.59
CA GLY A 70 12.00 17.74 -3.64
C GLY A 70 11.98 17.16 -5.05
N TYR A 71 11.22 16.07 -5.27
CA TYR A 71 11.14 15.42 -6.58
C TYR A 71 10.34 16.23 -7.59
N SER A 72 10.42 15.80 -8.86
CA SER A 72 9.78 16.48 -9.97
C SER A 72 8.26 16.57 -9.77
N VAL A 73 7.63 17.58 -10.40
CA VAL A 73 6.16 17.73 -10.40
C VAL A 73 5.48 16.47 -10.95
N TRP A 74 6.15 15.73 -11.83
CA TRP A 74 5.68 14.46 -12.37
C TRP A 74 5.66 13.36 -11.31
N ASP A 75 6.69 13.24 -10.48
CA ASP A 75 6.71 12.28 -9.37
C ASP A 75 5.65 12.61 -8.31
N MET A 76 5.43 13.89 -8.03
CA MET A 76 4.41 14.34 -7.07
C MET A 76 2.98 14.05 -7.55
N THR A 77 2.75 13.84 -8.85
CA THR A 77 1.42 13.64 -9.41
C THR A 77 1.20 12.20 -9.86
N LEU A 78 2.06 11.69 -10.74
CA LEU A 78 1.93 10.35 -11.33
C LEU A 78 2.14 9.23 -10.30
N GLY A 79 3.11 9.37 -9.39
CA GLY A 79 3.39 8.36 -8.37
C GLY A 79 2.24 8.16 -7.38
N PRO A 80 1.75 9.23 -6.72
CA PRO A 80 0.59 9.13 -5.82
C PRO A 80 -0.67 8.64 -6.54
N LEU A 81 -0.94 9.10 -7.77
CA LEU A 81 -2.10 8.64 -8.55
C LEU A 81 -2.01 7.15 -8.91
N ALA A 82 -0.82 6.68 -9.29
CA ALA A 82 -0.55 5.25 -9.51
C ALA A 82 -0.81 4.43 -8.24
N SER A 83 -0.29 4.90 -7.10
CA SER A 83 -0.49 4.25 -5.80
C SER A 83 -1.96 4.25 -5.37
N LEU A 84 -2.71 5.32 -5.67
CA LEU A 84 -4.14 5.41 -5.39
C LEU A 84 -4.94 4.39 -6.24
N ALA A 85 -4.68 4.35 -7.55
CA ALA A 85 -5.32 3.41 -8.46
C ALA A 85 -5.05 1.95 -8.04
N ALA A 86 -3.79 1.64 -7.72
CA ALA A 86 -3.40 0.34 -7.20
C ALA A 86 -4.13 -0.01 -5.91
N ALA A 87 -4.17 0.89 -4.93
CA ALA A 87 -4.84 0.66 -3.65
C ALA A 87 -6.35 0.41 -3.80
N ILE A 88 -7.01 1.10 -4.73
CA ILE A 88 -8.43 0.85 -5.06
C ILE A 88 -8.61 -0.57 -5.62
N LEU A 89 -7.77 -0.99 -6.57
CA LEU A 89 -7.84 -2.34 -7.15
C LEU A 89 -7.52 -3.43 -6.12
N THR A 90 -6.55 -3.21 -5.25
CA THR A 90 -6.24 -4.11 -4.12
C THR A 90 -7.44 -4.23 -3.18
N TRP A 91 -8.10 -3.12 -2.84
CA TRP A 91 -9.32 -3.13 -2.02
C TRP A 91 -10.48 -3.89 -2.70
N LEU A 92 -10.72 -3.64 -3.99
CA LEU A 92 -11.74 -4.34 -4.77
C LEU A 92 -11.48 -5.84 -4.82
N THR A 93 -10.23 -6.24 -5.04
CA THR A 93 -9.81 -7.65 -5.02
C THR A 93 -10.10 -8.29 -3.66
N GLY A 94 -9.85 -7.55 -2.58
CA GLY A 94 -10.16 -8.01 -1.23
C GLY A 94 -11.64 -8.22 -0.96
N LYS A 95 -12.53 -7.59 -1.73
CA LYS A 95 -13.99 -7.72 -1.66
C LYS A 95 -14.51 -8.85 -2.55
N LEU A 96 -13.90 -9.04 -3.73
CA LEU A 96 -14.34 -10.03 -4.72
C LEU A 96 -13.78 -11.44 -4.44
N ILE A 97 -12.55 -11.55 -3.96
CA ILE A 97 -11.86 -12.82 -3.77
C ILE A 97 -11.85 -13.23 -2.30
N LYS A 98 -12.47 -14.37 -1.98
CA LYS A 98 -12.49 -14.94 -0.63
C LYS A 98 -11.27 -15.80 -0.32
N ASN A 99 -10.69 -16.44 -1.34
CA ASN A 99 -9.50 -17.28 -1.20
C ASN A 99 -8.29 -16.43 -0.80
N THR A 100 -7.78 -16.64 0.42
CA THR A 100 -6.65 -15.85 0.97
C THR A 100 -5.41 -15.84 0.06
N PRO A 101 -4.89 -16.98 -0.45
CA PRO A 101 -3.67 -16.96 -1.25
C PRO A 101 -3.85 -16.21 -2.58
N VAL A 102 -4.95 -16.49 -3.28
CA VAL A 102 -5.27 -15.81 -4.56
C VAL A 102 -5.49 -14.32 -4.35
N LYS A 103 -6.17 -13.93 -3.27
CA LYS A 103 -6.36 -12.53 -2.89
C LYS A 103 -5.04 -11.80 -2.73
N LEU A 104 -4.07 -12.39 -2.03
CA LEU A 104 -2.76 -11.80 -1.79
C LEU A 104 -1.95 -11.66 -3.08
N ILE A 105 -1.95 -12.69 -3.92
CA ILE A 105 -1.25 -12.68 -5.21
C ILE A 105 -1.85 -11.61 -6.13
N VAL A 106 -3.16 -11.64 -6.34
CA VAL A 106 -3.82 -10.72 -7.27
C VAL A 106 -3.79 -9.28 -6.76
N GLY A 107 -4.03 -9.05 -5.47
CA GLY A 107 -4.05 -7.70 -4.93
C GLY A 107 -2.66 -7.08 -4.72
N GLY A 108 -1.61 -7.90 -4.57
CA GLY A 108 -0.21 -7.45 -4.60
C GLY A 108 0.29 -7.15 -6.02
N LEU A 109 -0.32 -7.73 -7.04
CA LEU A 109 0.06 -7.51 -8.44
C LEU A 109 -0.21 -6.07 -8.90
N PHE A 110 -1.33 -5.48 -8.47
CA PHE A 110 -1.71 -4.13 -8.88
C PHE A 110 -0.69 -3.04 -8.51
N PRO A 111 -0.23 -2.91 -7.24
CA PRO A 111 0.79 -1.93 -6.91
C PRO A 111 2.09 -2.16 -7.67
N VAL A 112 2.52 -3.43 -7.83
CA VAL A 112 3.74 -3.77 -8.58
C VAL A 112 3.64 -3.32 -10.03
N LEU A 113 2.59 -3.73 -10.75
CA LEU A 113 2.47 -3.43 -12.18
C LEU A 113 2.18 -1.96 -12.43
N ILE A 114 1.23 -1.36 -11.71
CA ILE A 114 0.83 0.04 -11.97
C ILE A 114 2.01 0.98 -11.71
N ASN A 115 2.72 0.83 -10.60
CA ASN A 115 3.87 1.68 -10.36
C ASN A 115 5.03 1.35 -11.31
N ALA A 116 5.26 0.08 -11.66
CA ALA A 116 6.32 -0.28 -12.61
C ALA A 116 6.06 0.28 -14.02
N PHE A 117 4.80 0.39 -14.46
CA PHE A 117 4.45 1.04 -15.72
C PHE A 117 4.46 2.56 -15.61
N VAL A 118 3.84 3.14 -14.57
CA VAL A 118 3.58 4.58 -14.50
C VAL A 118 4.82 5.38 -14.10
N VAL A 119 5.62 4.90 -13.14
CA VAL A 119 6.77 5.67 -12.63
C VAL A 119 7.85 5.86 -13.72
N PRO A 120 8.23 4.84 -14.50
CA PRO A 120 9.20 5.01 -15.59
C PRO A 120 8.73 5.88 -16.75
N LEU A 121 7.42 6.16 -16.89
CA LEU A 121 6.93 7.06 -17.95
C LEU A 121 7.59 8.44 -17.86
N ILE A 122 8.04 8.86 -16.68
CA ILE A 122 8.78 10.10 -16.48
C ILE A 122 10.00 10.16 -17.41
N PHE A 123 10.71 9.05 -17.63
CA PHE A 123 11.84 9.01 -18.58
C PHE A 123 11.44 9.34 -20.01
N ILE A 124 10.28 8.87 -20.46
CA ILE A 124 9.75 9.18 -21.79
C ILE A 124 9.32 10.65 -21.84
N LEU A 125 8.64 11.12 -20.80
CA LEU A 125 8.15 12.50 -20.69
C LEU A 125 9.30 13.54 -20.61
N THR A 126 10.44 13.17 -20.03
CA THR A 126 11.64 14.03 -19.95
C THR A 126 12.59 13.85 -21.14
N GLY A 127 12.22 13.10 -22.17
CA GLY A 127 13.02 12.91 -23.38
C GLY A 127 14.27 12.04 -23.21
N SER A 128 14.27 11.14 -22.22
CA SER A 128 15.35 10.17 -22.01
C SER A 128 15.24 8.97 -22.96
N THR A 129 16.24 8.10 -22.96
CA THR A 129 16.32 6.94 -23.87
C THR A 129 15.25 5.90 -23.56
N THR A 130 14.65 5.31 -24.60
CA THR A 130 13.68 4.19 -24.47
C THR A 130 14.29 2.98 -23.76
N ALA A 131 15.61 2.79 -23.86
CA ALA A 131 16.34 1.76 -23.12
C ALA A 131 16.27 1.98 -21.60
N GLY A 132 16.36 3.23 -21.14
CA GLY A 132 16.22 3.60 -19.73
C GLY A 132 14.84 3.23 -19.19
N TYR A 133 13.77 3.48 -19.95
CA TYR A 133 12.41 3.09 -19.56
C TYR A 133 12.30 1.60 -19.24
N TRP A 134 12.74 0.73 -20.17
CA TRP A 134 12.62 -0.72 -20.00
C TRP A 134 13.51 -1.28 -18.89
N PHE A 135 14.70 -0.69 -18.70
CA PHE A 135 15.57 -1.03 -17.58
C PHE A 135 14.90 -0.70 -16.23
N TYR A 136 14.37 0.52 -16.08
CA TYR A 136 13.67 0.94 -14.86
C TYR A 136 12.37 0.16 -14.64
N PHE A 137 11.63 -0.15 -15.71
CA PHE A 137 10.44 -1.01 -15.64
C PHE A 137 10.77 -2.38 -15.05
N ALA A 138 11.80 -3.05 -15.56
CA ALA A 138 12.21 -4.37 -15.08
C ALA A 138 12.73 -4.32 -13.63
N SER A 139 13.58 -3.34 -13.32
CA SER A 139 14.11 -3.07 -11.98
C SER A 139 12.99 -2.81 -10.96
N LEU A 140 12.04 -1.93 -11.29
CA LEU A 140 10.90 -1.61 -10.43
C LEU A 140 10.01 -2.82 -10.22
N THR A 141 9.70 -3.56 -11.28
CA THR A 141 8.86 -4.77 -11.18
C THR A 141 9.45 -5.76 -10.19
N LEU A 142 10.75 -6.04 -10.31
CA LEU A 142 11.46 -6.97 -9.42
C LEU A 142 11.48 -6.46 -7.97
N THR A 143 11.92 -5.22 -7.77
CA THR A 143 12.13 -4.65 -6.44
C THR A 143 10.81 -4.43 -5.72
N GLN A 144 9.78 -3.94 -6.41
CA GLN A 144 8.45 -3.82 -5.81
C GLN A 144 7.85 -5.16 -5.47
N ALA A 145 8.03 -6.19 -6.31
CA ALA A 145 7.57 -7.53 -5.95
C ALA A 145 8.23 -8.01 -4.63
N VAL A 146 9.53 -7.73 -4.43
CA VAL A 146 10.22 -8.06 -3.17
C VAL A 146 9.61 -7.33 -1.98
N TRP A 147 9.33 -6.03 -2.06
CA TRP A 147 8.78 -5.28 -0.93
C TRP A 147 7.30 -5.60 -0.67
N VAL A 148 6.50 -5.67 -1.73
CA VAL A 148 5.06 -5.93 -1.65
C VAL A 148 4.77 -7.36 -1.19
N TYR A 149 5.49 -8.36 -1.72
CA TYR A 149 5.28 -9.75 -1.28
C TYR A 149 6.14 -10.13 -0.09
N GLY A 150 7.42 -9.77 -0.08
CA GLY A 150 8.37 -10.13 0.97
C GLY A 150 8.05 -9.48 2.31
N LEU A 151 7.70 -8.19 2.36
CA LEU A 151 7.28 -7.52 3.60
C LEU A 151 5.76 -7.40 3.73
N GLY A 152 5.04 -7.19 2.62
CA GLY A 152 3.59 -6.98 2.67
C GLY A 152 2.80 -8.24 3.06
N VAL A 153 3.24 -9.45 2.70
CA VAL A 153 2.57 -10.70 3.13
C VAL A 153 2.73 -10.95 4.64
N PRO A 154 3.92 -10.87 5.24
CA PRO A 154 4.07 -10.91 6.70
C PRO A 154 3.23 -9.84 7.41
N LEU A 155 3.24 -8.60 6.90
CA LEU A 155 2.42 -7.52 7.44
C LEU A 155 0.92 -7.87 7.40
N TYR A 156 0.44 -8.45 6.28
CA TYR A 156 -0.94 -8.89 6.15
C TYR A 156 -1.32 -9.91 7.22
N PHE A 157 -0.49 -10.93 7.44
CA PHE A 157 -0.75 -11.96 8.44
C PHE A 157 -0.67 -11.40 9.87
N ALA A 158 0.26 -10.50 10.14
CA ALA A 158 0.37 -9.82 11.43
C ALA A 158 -0.90 -9.02 11.75
N VAL A 159 -1.38 -8.19 10.81
CA VAL A 159 -2.63 -7.42 10.98
C VAL A 159 -3.84 -8.35 11.11
N ARG A 160 -3.91 -9.44 10.32
CA ARG A 160 -4.97 -10.45 10.44
C ARG A 160 -4.98 -11.11 11.82
N SER A 161 -3.80 -11.42 12.36
CA SER A 161 -3.65 -12.02 13.70
C SER A 161 -4.13 -11.08 14.80
N LEU A 162 -3.72 -9.81 14.75
CA LEU A 162 -4.14 -8.78 15.71
C LEU A 162 -5.66 -8.53 15.66
N ARG A 163 -6.25 -8.58 14.47
CA ARG A 163 -7.69 -8.45 14.27
C ARG A 163 -8.46 -9.64 14.88
N ARG A 164 -7.94 -10.86 14.74
CA ARG A 164 -8.52 -12.06 15.37
C ARG A 164 -8.42 -12.03 16.90
N ARG A 165 -7.36 -11.44 17.44
CA ARG A 165 -7.19 -11.21 18.89
C ARG A 165 -8.08 -10.10 19.46
N GLY A 166 -8.92 -9.46 18.63
CA GLY A 166 -9.85 -8.44 19.08
C GLY A 166 -9.19 -7.11 19.46
N VAL A 167 -7.96 -6.84 19.02
CA VAL A 167 -7.27 -5.58 19.35
C VAL A 167 -8.06 -4.41 18.78
N SER A 168 -8.57 -3.55 19.66
CA SER A 168 -9.53 -2.50 19.32
C SER A 168 -9.04 -1.64 18.15
N VAL A 169 -7.78 -1.22 18.11
CA VAL A 169 -7.20 -0.38 17.04
C VAL A 169 -7.35 -0.96 15.62
N PHE A 170 -7.28 -2.29 15.47
CA PHE A 170 -7.37 -2.97 14.17
C PHE A 170 -8.77 -3.46 13.82
N LEU A 171 -9.76 -3.20 14.69
CA LEU A 171 -11.15 -3.53 14.44
C LEU A 171 -11.89 -2.35 13.81
N ASP A 172 -12.58 -2.65 12.72
CA ASP A 172 -13.60 -1.78 12.14
C ASP A 172 -14.93 -2.05 12.85
N ASN A 173 -15.85 -1.08 12.91
CA ASN A 173 -17.13 -1.24 13.62
C ASN A 173 -17.87 -2.53 13.24
N THR A 174 -17.77 -2.95 11.97
CA THR A 174 -18.41 -4.16 11.45
C THR A 174 -17.76 -5.45 11.95
N THR A 175 -16.43 -5.47 12.15
CA THR A 175 -15.72 -6.65 12.65
C THR A 175 -15.77 -6.73 14.18
N GLY A 176 -15.77 -5.58 14.87
CA GLY A 176 -15.99 -5.52 16.31
C GLY A 176 -17.33 -6.15 16.70
N GLU A 177 -18.43 -5.73 16.05
CA GLU A 177 -19.76 -6.30 16.28
C GLU A 177 -19.82 -7.82 16.01
N GLN A 178 -19.11 -8.33 15.00
CA GLN A 178 -19.09 -9.76 14.70
C GLN A 178 -18.32 -10.58 15.74
N LEU A 179 -17.20 -10.06 16.25
CA LEU A 179 -16.44 -10.73 17.31
C LEU A 179 -17.21 -10.71 18.64
N GLU A 180 -17.88 -9.60 18.95
CA GLU A 180 -18.72 -9.48 20.12
C GLU A 180 -19.91 -10.46 20.06
N LYS A 181 -20.58 -10.57 18.90
CA LYS A 181 -21.64 -11.58 18.68
C LYS A 181 -21.13 -13.00 18.83
N ASN A 182 -19.93 -13.32 18.31
CA ASN A 182 -19.34 -14.65 18.44
C ASN A 182 -18.97 -14.97 19.91
N ALA A 183 -18.40 -14.02 20.65
CA ALA A 183 -18.09 -14.18 22.06
C ALA A 183 -19.36 -14.39 22.92
N LEU A 184 -20.43 -13.64 22.61
CA LEU A 184 -21.74 -13.79 23.27
C LEU A 184 -22.41 -15.14 22.95
N SER A 185 -22.15 -15.72 21.77
CA SER A 185 -22.65 -17.07 21.43
C SER A 185 -21.85 -18.19 22.09
N GLU A 186 -20.55 -18.02 22.32
CA GLU A 186 -19.72 -18.99 23.05
C GLU A 186 -20.05 -19.05 24.54
N HIS A 187 -20.50 -17.94 25.13
CA HIS A 187 -20.94 -17.89 26.53
C HIS A 187 -22.35 -18.46 26.80
N LYS A 188 -23.12 -18.73 25.73
CA LYS A 188 -24.50 -19.26 25.82
C LYS A 188 -24.60 -20.78 25.62
N ASN A 189 -23.50 -21.44 25.27
CA ASN A 189 -23.40 -22.90 25.15
C ASN A 189 -22.59 -23.46 26.32
#